data_AF-A0A7V9HIN1-F1
#
_entry.id   AF-A0A7V9HIN1-F1
#
_cell.length_a   1.000
_cell.length_b   1.000
_cell.length_c   1.000
_cell.angle_alpha   90.00
_cell.angle_beta   90.00
_cell.angle_gamma   90.00
#
_symmetry.space_group_name_H-M   'P 1'
#
loop_
_entity.id
_entity.type
_entity.pdbx_description
1 polymer ?
#
loop_
_entity_poly.entity_id
_entity_poly.type
_entity_poly.pdbx_seq_one_letter_code
_entity_poly.pdbx_strand_id
1 'polypeptide(L)'
;ITAPPPARRTIIRETEYDAEVLDVVIEGMRQVCHEEIGSAYQYPDGRTRWPLTNPEGEPEIILAGKTGTAELGEPDDNGLYDRQHAWFTVFAPLDDPEIAVSILVEDGGGGESYAVPVADRVLRAYFEINGRRPRGLVVRTDGEAAIGLDHSMLVETAAFPEPGTMTPTRLGQD
;
A
#
# COMPACT_ATOMS: atom_id res chain seq x y z
N ILE A 1 -13.48 -33.69 -2.18
CA ILE A 1 -14.13 -32.37 -2.05
C ILE A 1 -13.83 -31.62 -3.34
N THR A 2 -14.82 -31.42 -4.20
CA THR A 2 -14.68 -30.63 -5.44
C THR A 2 -14.64 -29.15 -5.09
N ALA A 3 -13.70 -28.41 -5.67
CA ALA A 3 -13.61 -26.96 -5.48
C ALA A 3 -14.95 -26.29 -5.83
N PRO A 4 -15.38 -25.26 -5.09
CA PRO A 4 -16.59 -24.53 -5.43
C PRO A 4 -16.47 -23.97 -6.85
N PRO A 5 -17.58 -23.94 -7.63
CA PRO A 5 -17.55 -23.36 -8.97
C PRO A 5 -17.10 -21.90 -8.91
N PRO A 6 -16.35 -21.41 -9.91
CA PRO A 6 -15.87 -20.03 -9.92
C PRO A 6 -17.06 -19.07 -9.82
N ALA A 7 -16.93 -18.06 -8.97
CA ALA A 7 -17.97 -17.06 -8.79
C ALA A 7 -18.27 -16.39 -10.14
N ARG A 8 -19.55 -16.37 -10.54
CA ARG A 8 -19.98 -15.74 -11.79
C ARG A 8 -19.87 -14.22 -11.64
N ARG A 9 -18.88 -13.61 -12.31
CA ARG A 9 -18.77 -12.14 -12.40
C ARG A 9 -20.06 -11.60 -13.02
N THR A 10 -20.76 -10.76 -12.28
CA THR A 10 -21.98 -10.10 -12.74
C THR A 10 -21.73 -8.61 -12.69
N ILE A 11 -21.86 -7.93 -13.83
CA ILE A 11 -21.77 -6.47 -13.89
C ILE A 11 -23.04 -5.91 -13.24
N ILE A 12 -22.88 -5.18 -12.13
CA ILE A 12 -24.00 -4.59 -11.39
C ILE A 12 -24.37 -3.24 -12.02
N ARG A 13 -23.36 -2.45 -12.40
CA ARG A 13 -23.50 -1.13 -13.00
C ARG A 13 -22.21 -0.76 -13.72
N GLU A 14 -22.33 -0.03 -14.81
CA GLU A 14 -21.21 0.62 -15.50
C GLU A 14 -21.21 2.12 -15.17
N THR A 15 -20.04 2.75 -15.17
CA THR A 15 -19.93 4.19 -14.94
C THR A 15 -20.47 4.95 -16.14
N GLU A 16 -20.95 6.17 -15.91
CA GLU A 16 -21.37 7.07 -17.00
C GLU A 16 -20.19 7.82 -17.65
N TYR A 17 -18.99 7.68 -17.08
CA TYR A 17 -17.77 8.31 -17.56
C TYR A 17 -17.16 7.51 -18.70
N ASP A 18 -16.72 8.23 -19.73
CA ASP A 18 -15.96 7.68 -20.85
C ASP A 18 -14.60 7.13 -20.40
N ALA A 19 -14.05 6.19 -21.17
CA ALA A 19 -12.78 5.53 -20.87
C ALA A 19 -11.64 6.55 -20.73
N GLU A 20 -11.62 7.59 -21.56
CA GLU A 20 -10.60 8.64 -21.54
C GLU A 20 -10.60 9.42 -20.21
N VAL A 21 -11.75 9.56 -19.55
CA VAL A 21 -11.84 10.19 -18.23
C VAL A 21 -11.24 9.25 -17.18
N LEU A 22 -11.52 7.95 -17.28
CA LEU A 22 -10.95 6.97 -16.38
C LEU A 22 -9.44 6.84 -16.57
N ASP A 23 -8.92 6.96 -17.79
CA ASP A 23 -7.48 6.95 -18.07
C ASP A 23 -6.75 8.07 -17.33
N VAL A 24 -7.34 9.27 -17.25
CA VAL A 24 -6.78 10.38 -16.46
C VAL A 24 -6.75 10.05 -14.97
N VAL A 25 -7.82 9.43 -14.45
CA VAL A 25 -7.88 9.02 -13.04
C VAL A 25 -6.84 7.94 -12.75
N ILE A 26 -6.73 6.93 -13.63
CA ILE A 26 -5.79 5.82 -13.53
C ILE A 26 -4.34 6.33 -13.61
N GLU A 27 -4.06 7.27 -14.50
CA GLU A 27 -2.74 7.91 -14.58
C GLU A 27 -2.42 8.67 -13.29
N GLY A 28 -3.38 9.44 -12.75
CA GLY A 28 -3.20 10.07 -11.44
C GLY A 28 -2.91 9.05 -10.32
N MET A 29 -3.58 7.90 -10.33
CA MET A 29 -3.33 6.81 -9.39
C MET A 29 -1.97 6.14 -9.60
N ARG A 30 -1.49 6.00 -10.84
CA ARG A 30 -0.12 5.54 -11.12
C ARG A 30 0.88 6.52 -10.52
N GLN A 31 0.68 7.82 -10.71
CA GLN A 31 1.62 8.84 -10.24
C GLN A 31 1.77 8.85 -8.72
N VAL A 32 0.70 8.56 -7.97
CA VAL A 32 0.76 8.38 -6.52
C VAL A 32 1.79 7.34 -6.08
N CYS A 33 1.98 6.29 -6.87
CA CYS A 33 2.86 5.17 -6.54
C CYS A 33 4.27 5.26 -7.17
N HIS A 34 4.44 6.04 -8.24
CA HIS A 34 5.65 5.96 -9.09
C HIS A 34 6.33 7.31 -9.40
N GLU A 35 5.71 8.44 -9.08
CA GLU A 35 6.33 9.77 -9.31
C GLU A 35 6.88 10.36 -8.01
N GLU A 36 7.88 11.24 -8.13
CA GLU A 36 8.62 11.83 -7.00
C GLU A 36 7.73 12.50 -5.94
N ILE A 37 6.65 13.14 -6.35
CA ILE A 37 5.68 13.81 -5.48
C ILE A 37 4.54 12.88 -5.01
N GLY A 38 4.55 11.62 -5.44
CA GLY A 38 3.54 10.63 -5.13
C GLY A 38 3.59 10.23 -3.66
N SER A 39 2.47 10.34 -2.95
CA SER A 39 2.40 10.02 -1.52
C SER A 39 2.75 8.56 -1.19
N ALA A 40 2.60 7.65 -2.14
CA ALA A 40 2.94 6.23 -1.98
C ALA A 40 4.22 5.83 -2.75
N TYR A 41 5.02 6.78 -3.23
CA TYR A 41 6.24 6.50 -3.99
C TYR A 41 7.43 6.18 -3.09
N GLN A 42 7.88 7.16 -2.30
CA GLN A 42 9.08 7.05 -1.46
C GLN A 42 8.88 7.64 -0.07
N TYR A 43 9.75 7.23 0.85
CA TYR A 43 9.96 7.90 2.13
C TYR A 43 10.86 9.13 1.94
N PRO A 44 10.85 10.10 2.88
CA PRO A 44 11.73 11.28 2.82
C PRO A 44 13.23 10.97 2.73
N ASP A 45 13.64 9.76 3.12
CA ASP A 45 15.03 9.29 3.03
C ASP A 45 15.38 8.60 1.70
N GLY A 46 14.47 8.65 0.71
CA GLY A 46 14.66 8.11 -0.63
C GLY A 46 14.37 6.62 -0.78
N ARG A 47 14.02 5.91 0.31
CA ARG A 47 13.62 4.50 0.21
C ARG A 47 12.25 4.37 -0.47
N THR A 48 12.11 3.42 -1.40
CA THR A 48 10.82 3.06 -1.97
C THR A 48 9.85 2.57 -0.89
N ARG A 49 8.55 2.86 -1.07
CA ARG A 49 7.48 2.27 -0.25
C ARG A 49 7.05 0.87 -0.73
N TRP A 50 7.65 0.38 -1.81
CA TRP A 50 7.36 -0.93 -2.43
C TRP A 50 8.52 -1.94 -2.39
N PRO A 51 9.29 -2.06 -1.29
CA PRO A 51 10.49 -2.89 -1.27
C PRO A 51 10.22 -4.40 -1.41
N LEU A 52 9.01 -4.88 -1.09
CA LEU A 52 8.67 -6.30 -1.24
C LEU A 52 8.03 -6.59 -2.60
N THR A 53 7.12 -5.72 -3.05
CA THR A 53 6.41 -5.86 -4.32
C THR A 53 7.34 -5.61 -5.49
N ASN A 54 8.24 -4.62 -5.40
CA ASN A 54 9.21 -4.24 -6.43
C ASN A 54 10.63 -4.19 -5.84
N PRO A 55 11.19 -5.33 -5.41
CA PRO A 55 12.56 -5.39 -4.90
C PRO A 55 13.57 -5.17 -6.03
N GLU A 56 14.77 -4.76 -5.66
CA GLU A 56 15.89 -4.66 -6.59
C GLU A 56 16.18 -6.02 -7.26
N GLY A 57 16.41 -6.01 -8.56
CA GLY A 57 16.79 -7.20 -9.33
C GLY A 57 15.63 -8.05 -9.84
N GLU A 58 14.38 -7.68 -9.53
CA GLU A 58 13.20 -8.30 -10.15
C GLU A 58 12.47 -7.32 -11.09
N PRO A 59 11.74 -7.78 -12.12
CA PRO A 59 10.98 -6.89 -13.01
C PRO A 59 9.97 -6.05 -12.24
N GLU A 60 9.80 -4.79 -12.60
CA GLU A 60 8.87 -3.90 -11.92
C GLU A 60 7.40 -4.26 -12.22
N ILE A 61 6.55 -4.25 -11.19
CA ILE A 61 5.09 -4.33 -11.34
C ILE A 61 4.55 -2.91 -11.13
N ILE A 62 3.94 -2.36 -12.18
CA ILE A 62 3.35 -1.03 -12.11
C ILE A 62 2.03 -1.09 -11.34
N LEU A 63 1.93 -0.23 -10.33
CA LEU A 63 0.84 -0.09 -9.38
C LEU A 63 0.07 1.21 -9.62
N ALA A 64 -1.25 1.20 -9.44
CA ALA A 64 -2.06 2.43 -9.38
C ALA A 64 -2.87 2.45 -8.09
N GLY A 65 -2.68 3.49 -7.28
CA GLY A 65 -3.36 3.59 -6.00
C GLY A 65 -3.65 5.01 -5.54
N LYS A 66 -4.35 5.12 -4.42
CA LYS A 66 -4.65 6.38 -3.77
C LYS A 66 -4.62 6.23 -2.25
N THR A 67 -3.88 7.13 -1.61
CA THR A 67 -3.82 7.32 -0.17
C THR A 67 -5.00 8.14 0.34
N GLY A 68 -5.44 7.84 1.54
CA GLY A 68 -6.40 8.65 2.28
C GLY A 68 -6.03 8.68 3.76
N THR A 69 -6.33 9.80 4.41
CA THR A 69 -6.21 9.98 5.85
C THR A 69 -7.54 10.54 6.32
N ALA A 70 -8.25 9.80 7.17
CA ALA A 70 -9.52 10.24 7.70
C ALA A 70 -9.31 10.74 9.13
N GLU A 71 -9.41 12.05 9.32
CA GLU A 71 -9.29 12.74 10.60
C GLU A 71 -10.50 12.43 11.51
N LEU A 72 -10.24 12.17 12.79
CA LEU A 72 -11.25 11.75 13.76
C LEU A 72 -11.18 12.61 15.03
N GLY A 73 -12.36 13.01 15.54
CA GLY A 73 -12.50 13.73 16.80
C GLY A 73 -12.56 15.24 16.63
N GLU A 74 -12.17 15.97 17.67
CA GLU A 74 -12.02 17.43 17.60
C GLU A 74 -10.55 17.76 17.34
N PRO A 75 -10.27 18.70 16.42
CA PRO A 75 -8.91 19.18 16.25
C PRO A 75 -8.45 19.98 17.47
N ASP A 76 -7.14 20.01 17.70
CA ASP A 76 -6.51 20.88 18.69
C ASP A 76 -6.64 22.37 18.28
N ASP A 77 -6.13 23.27 19.13
CA ASP A 77 -6.14 24.72 18.88
C ASP A 77 -5.41 25.13 17.58
N ASN A 78 -4.59 24.26 17.01
CA ASN A 78 -3.86 24.46 15.76
C ASN A 78 -4.55 23.82 14.54
N GLY A 79 -5.72 23.18 14.72
CA GLY A 79 -6.43 22.49 13.65
C GLY A 79 -5.94 21.07 13.37
N LEU A 80 -5.11 20.50 14.24
CA LEU A 80 -4.53 19.16 14.09
C LEU A 80 -5.36 18.11 14.80
N TYR A 81 -5.57 16.96 14.16
CA TYR A 81 -6.29 15.85 14.75
C TYR A 81 -5.33 14.83 15.37
N ASP A 82 -5.57 14.48 16.62
CA ASP A 82 -4.77 13.49 17.36
C ASP A 82 -5.01 12.06 16.87
N ARG A 83 -6.11 11.82 16.15
CA ARG A 83 -6.54 10.50 15.71
C ARG A 83 -6.90 10.51 14.25
N GLN A 84 -6.37 9.53 13.51
CA GLN A 84 -6.61 9.41 12.08
C GLN A 84 -6.70 7.94 11.67
N HIS A 85 -7.53 7.63 10.68
CA HIS A 85 -7.53 6.32 10.03
C HIS A 85 -6.71 6.36 8.75
N ALA A 86 -5.84 5.37 8.58
CA ALA A 86 -5.03 5.23 7.38
C ALA A 86 -5.80 4.43 6.34
N TRP A 87 -6.01 5.04 5.17
CA TRP A 87 -6.65 4.41 4.02
C TRP A 87 -5.67 4.29 2.87
N PHE A 88 -5.74 3.17 2.17
CA PHE A 88 -5.08 3.04 0.88
C PHE A 88 -5.84 2.06 0.00
N THR A 89 -6.09 2.46 -1.24
CA THR A 89 -6.67 1.57 -2.26
C THR A 89 -5.72 1.48 -3.44
N VAL A 90 -5.46 0.27 -3.92
CA VAL A 90 -4.51 0.01 -5.01
C VAL A 90 -5.00 -1.13 -5.87
N PHE A 91 -4.70 -1.07 -7.17
CA PHE A 91 -4.79 -2.20 -8.06
C PHE A 91 -3.49 -2.40 -8.83
N ALA A 92 -3.26 -3.65 -9.25
CA ALA A 92 -2.07 -4.05 -9.97
C ALA A 92 -2.28 -5.35 -10.75
N PRO A 93 -1.47 -5.60 -11.79
CA PRO A 93 -0.66 -4.63 -12.54
C PRO A 93 -1.51 -3.52 -13.18
N LEU A 94 -0.89 -2.42 -13.62
CA LEU A 94 -1.60 -1.30 -14.23
C LEU A 94 -2.24 -1.64 -15.59
N ASP A 95 -1.52 -2.38 -16.41
CA ASP A 95 -1.85 -2.68 -17.81
C ASP A 95 -2.88 -3.81 -17.96
N ASP A 96 -2.79 -4.84 -17.11
CA ASP A 96 -3.78 -5.92 -16.99
C ASP A 96 -4.10 -6.17 -15.52
N PRO A 97 -5.01 -5.38 -14.90
CA PRO A 97 -5.31 -5.47 -13.48
C PRO A 97 -5.83 -6.83 -13.04
N GLU A 98 -5.08 -7.49 -12.15
CA GLU A 98 -5.42 -8.82 -11.63
C GLU A 98 -6.01 -8.77 -10.22
N ILE A 99 -5.57 -7.80 -9.41
CA ILE A 99 -5.96 -7.63 -8.02
C ILE A 99 -6.25 -6.15 -7.71
N ALA A 100 -7.29 -5.92 -6.91
CA ALA A 100 -7.56 -4.64 -6.26
C ALA A 100 -7.70 -4.87 -4.75
N VAL A 101 -7.06 -4.02 -3.95
CA VAL A 101 -7.02 -4.10 -2.49
C VAL A 101 -7.37 -2.74 -1.90
N SER A 102 -8.23 -2.73 -0.88
CA SER A 102 -8.48 -1.55 -0.06
C SER A 102 -8.15 -1.89 1.40
N ILE A 103 -7.39 -1.02 2.04
CA ILE A 103 -6.84 -1.21 3.38
C ILE A 103 -7.30 -0.04 4.23
N LEU A 104 -7.82 -0.39 5.40
CA LEU A 104 -8.16 0.52 6.48
C LEU A 104 -7.38 0.09 7.72
N VAL A 105 -6.59 0.98 8.28
CA VAL A 105 -6.02 0.84 9.62
C VAL A 105 -6.68 1.86 10.53
N GLU A 106 -7.51 1.36 11.43
CA GLU A 106 -8.15 2.20 12.45
C GLU A 106 -7.10 2.77 13.39
N ASP A 107 -7.26 4.05 13.73
CA ASP A 107 -6.31 4.83 14.53
C ASP A 107 -4.85 4.76 14.04
N GLY A 108 -4.67 4.44 12.75
CA GLY A 108 -3.38 4.17 12.15
C GLY A 108 -2.73 5.39 11.51
N GLY A 109 -3.06 6.64 11.87
CA GLY A 109 -2.37 7.80 11.30
C GLY A 109 -2.59 8.00 9.79
N GLY A 110 -1.55 8.47 9.09
CA GLY A 110 -1.58 8.77 7.65
C GLY A 110 -1.56 7.54 6.74
N GLY A 111 -2.36 7.56 5.66
CA GLY A 111 -2.51 6.46 4.69
C GLY A 111 -1.18 5.94 4.13
N GLU A 112 -0.29 6.86 3.75
CA GLU A 112 1.03 6.56 3.21
C GLU A 112 1.93 5.82 4.20
N SER A 113 1.80 6.10 5.49
CA SER A 113 2.70 5.59 6.51
C SER A 113 2.29 4.19 6.95
N TYR A 114 0.99 3.90 7.04
CA TYR A 114 0.51 2.67 7.69
C TYR A 114 -0.24 1.72 6.74
N ALA A 115 -1.02 2.24 5.79
CA ALA A 115 -1.79 1.39 4.88
C ALA A 115 -0.95 0.92 3.67
N VAL A 116 -0.02 1.75 3.17
CA VAL A 116 0.86 1.38 2.04
C VAL A 116 1.78 0.19 2.36
N PRO A 117 2.47 0.11 3.52
CA PRO A 117 3.29 -1.06 3.84
C PRO A 117 2.50 -2.37 3.95
N VAL A 118 1.23 -2.29 4.33
CA VAL A 118 0.33 -3.45 4.34
C VAL A 118 0.01 -3.87 2.90
N ALA A 119 -0.26 -2.91 2.00
CA ALA A 119 -0.45 -3.20 0.57
C ALA A 119 0.77 -3.87 -0.04
N ASP A 120 1.98 -3.40 0.26
CA ASP A 120 3.22 -3.97 -0.26
C ASP A 120 3.36 -5.47 0.09
N ARG A 121 3.01 -5.85 1.33
CA ARG A 121 3.01 -7.25 1.77
C ARG A 121 1.93 -8.08 1.06
N VAL A 122 0.72 -7.54 0.94
CA VAL A 122 -0.42 -8.24 0.29
C VAL A 122 -0.13 -8.47 -1.19
N LEU A 123 0.34 -7.44 -1.90
CA LEU A 123 0.68 -7.53 -3.32
C LEU A 123 1.84 -8.50 -3.54
N ARG A 124 2.90 -8.44 -2.73
CA ARG A 124 3.98 -9.45 -2.80
C ARG A 124 3.44 -10.86 -2.60
N ALA A 125 2.63 -11.10 -1.56
CA ALA A 125 2.05 -12.42 -1.31
C ALA A 125 1.21 -12.91 -2.49
N TYR A 126 0.36 -12.04 -3.04
CA TYR A 126 -0.45 -12.35 -4.22
C TYR A 126 0.41 -12.76 -5.42
N PHE A 127 1.46 -12.00 -5.70
CA PHE A 127 2.34 -12.28 -6.83
C PHE A 127 3.25 -13.50 -6.63
N GLU A 128 3.52 -13.91 -5.38
CA GLU A 128 4.15 -15.20 -5.09
C GLU A 128 3.20 -16.38 -5.30
N ILE A 129 1.92 -16.20 -4.99
CA ILE A 129 0.89 -17.22 -5.19
C ILE A 129 0.68 -17.46 -6.68
N ASN A 130 0.60 -16.39 -7.49
CA ASN A 130 0.33 -16.47 -8.93
C ASN A 130 1.59 -16.73 -9.79
N GLY A 131 2.79 -16.70 -9.19
CA GLY A 131 4.05 -17.00 -9.88
C GLY A 131 4.69 -15.83 -10.63
N ARG A 132 4.14 -14.61 -10.55
CA ARG A 132 4.81 -13.39 -11.06
C ARG A 132 6.03 -13.01 -10.21
N ARG A 133 6.08 -13.45 -8.95
CA ARG A 133 7.22 -13.29 -8.02
C ARG A 133 7.72 -14.65 -7.52
N PRO A 134 9.03 -14.80 -7.25
CA PRO A 134 9.56 -16.00 -6.61
C PRO A 134 8.96 -16.20 -5.22
N ARG A 135 8.45 -17.41 -4.95
CA ARG A 135 7.96 -17.77 -3.62
C ARG A 135 9.06 -17.70 -2.56
N GLY A 136 8.66 -17.40 -1.34
CA GLY A 136 9.48 -17.53 -0.15
C GLY A 136 9.89 -16.21 0.50
N LEU A 137 9.56 -15.05 -0.10
CA LEU A 137 9.75 -13.78 0.61
C LEU A 137 8.60 -13.54 1.58
N VAL A 138 7.35 -13.77 1.18
CA VAL A 138 6.16 -13.62 2.07
C VAL A 138 5.42 -14.95 2.25
N VAL A 139 5.34 -15.80 1.23
CA VAL A 139 4.63 -17.09 1.25
C VAL A 139 5.62 -18.22 0.97
N ARG A 140 5.76 -19.15 1.91
CA ARG A 140 6.60 -20.34 1.77
C ARG A 140 6.00 -21.34 0.79
N THR A 141 6.80 -22.32 0.40
CA THR A 141 6.37 -23.39 -0.52
C THR A 141 5.25 -24.27 0.02
N ASP A 142 5.09 -24.35 1.34
CA ASP A 142 4.01 -25.05 2.05
C ASP A 142 2.73 -24.20 2.19
N GLY A 143 2.75 -22.93 1.75
CA GLY A 143 1.62 -22.01 1.83
C GLY A 143 1.57 -21.19 3.13
N GLU A 144 2.51 -21.39 4.06
CA GLU A 144 2.60 -20.62 5.30
C GLU A 144 3.34 -19.29 5.10
N ALA A 145 3.16 -18.33 6.01
CA ALA A 145 3.90 -17.07 5.98
C ALA A 145 5.41 -17.30 6.18
N ALA A 146 6.23 -16.80 5.25
CA ALA A 146 7.69 -16.92 5.30
C ALA A 146 8.33 -15.94 6.29
N ILE A 147 7.75 -14.75 6.40
CA ILE A 147 8.08 -13.77 7.44
C ILE A 147 7.19 -14.08 8.64
N GLY A 148 7.79 -14.37 9.80
CA GLY A 148 7.06 -14.81 10.99
C GLY A 148 5.99 -13.82 11.42
N LEU A 149 4.72 -14.21 11.28
CA LEU A 149 3.56 -13.60 11.94
C LEU A 149 3.40 -14.12 13.39
N ASP A 150 4.33 -14.94 13.86
CA ASP A 150 4.30 -15.64 15.15
C ASP A 150 4.79 -14.79 16.34
N HIS A 151 5.25 -13.57 16.05
CA HIS A 151 5.11 -12.51 17.02
C HIS A 151 3.74 -11.88 16.77
N SER A 152 2.90 -11.80 17.81
CA SER A 152 1.96 -10.68 17.89
C SER A 152 2.68 -9.47 17.33
N MET A 153 2.11 -8.76 16.38
CA MET A 153 2.64 -7.48 15.90
C MET A 153 2.74 -6.56 17.13
N LEU A 154 3.80 -6.73 17.91
CA LEU A 154 4.16 -5.85 18.99
C LEU A 154 4.65 -4.63 18.25
N VAL A 155 4.10 -3.51 18.67
CA VAL A 155 4.33 -2.15 18.22
C VAL A 155 5.82 -1.85 17.95
N GLU A 156 6.75 -2.64 18.50
CA GLU A 156 8.20 -2.50 18.38
C GLU A 156 8.86 -3.07 17.11
N THR A 157 8.33 -4.08 16.40
CA THR A 157 8.88 -4.50 15.08
C THR A 157 8.12 -3.87 13.91
N ALA A 158 6.92 -3.39 14.19
CA ALA A 158 6.24 -2.38 13.40
C ALA A 158 6.66 -0.96 13.80
N ALA A 159 7.72 -0.78 14.61
CA ALA A 159 8.08 0.51 15.22
C ALA A 159 8.13 1.63 14.20
N PHE A 160 7.01 2.34 14.16
CA PHE A 160 6.87 3.67 13.63
C PHE A 160 7.72 4.58 14.53
N PRO A 161 8.49 5.53 13.98
CA PRO A 161 8.97 6.61 14.81
C PRO A 161 7.75 7.26 15.47
N GLU A 162 7.79 7.41 16.80
CA GLU A 162 6.77 8.17 17.55
C GLU A 162 6.54 9.51 16.82
N PRO A 163 5.28 9.94 16.62
CA PRO A 163 5.00 11.25 16.05
C PRO A 163 5.80 12.33 16.81
N GLY A 164 6.76 12.95 16.12
CA GLY A 164 7.64 13.98 16.71
C GLY A 164 9.07 13.55 17.11
N THR A 165 9.48 12.28 16.89
CA THR A 165 10.87 11.86 17.19
C THR A 165 11.88 12.07 16.06
N MET A 166 11.45 12.49 14.87
CA MET A 166 12.39 13.02 13.85
C MET A 166 12.85 14.42 14.26
N THR A 167 13.97 14.48 14.98
CA THR A 167 14.74 15.72 15.05
C THR A 167 15.26 15.99 13.63
N PRO A 168 15.01 17.17 13.03
CA PRO A 168 15.58 17.48 11.74
C PRO A 168 17.10 17.49 11.89
N THR A 169 17.77 16.56 11.21
CA THR A 169 19.21 16.65 11.01
C THR A 169 19.46 17.99 10.33
N ARG A 170 19.98 18.96 11.09
CA ARG A 170 20.51 20.19 10.51
C ARG A 170 21.60 19.77 9.53
N LEU A 171 21.31 19.92 8.24
CA LEU A 171 22.35 20.06 7.22
C LEU A 171 23.30 21.15 7.69
N GLY A 172 24.59 20.83 7.64
CA GLY A 172 25.66 21.64 8.20
C GLY A 172 25.57 23.11 7.81
N GLN A 173 25.75 23.96 8.80
CA GLN A 173 26.42 25.24 8.64
C GLN A 173 27.65 25.18 9.56
N ASP A 174 28.75 25.69 9.03
CA ASP A 174 30.11 25.66 9.56
C ASP A 174 30.26 25.97 11.05
#